data_AF-A0A1Y2FX12-F1
#
_entry.id   AF-A0A1Y2FX12-F1
#
_cell.length_a   1.000
_cell.length_b   1.000
_cell.length_c   1.000
_cell.angle_alpha   90.00
_cell.angle_beta   90.00
_cell.angle_gamma   90.00
#
_symmetry.space_group_name_H-M   'P 1'
#
loop_
_entity.id
_entity.type
_entity.pdbx_description
1 polymer ?
#
loop_
_entity_poly.entity_id
_entity_poly.type
_entity_poly.pdbx_seq_one_letter_code
_entity_poly.pdbx_strand_id
1 'polypeptide(L)'
;MVFKTIISLAMMSFIGKAIGSCDFAKKDGFNCCNGCTVTYTDASGKWGVENNQWCGIDSSCDAKSATCWSAAEGFPCCSTTTAVVLTDSKGKWGIENNNWCGIVESAAADGSCWATSQGYPCCTGCDAIYTDGSGKWGFENNNWCGIVDSQCNSQQQQPQQPDNGSQQNGGSQQNGGSQQTGGGSGVSGQTAPGWTPGNDQVLPGYLSTKGHNIVDSKGRKVQLSGLSWFGGETTNLSPHGLWANSLANFIKIVKDNGYNHLRYPWTNEMFFEGAKTQSVDQVNNPDLADLSPLEIMDAVINECGKAGLKVYLDRHRPLSGGQSELWYVDEVDEAKWIEDWQFLAKRYKGNPTVIGADLHNEPHGKACWGCGEEERDWRLAAERCGNAIHEVNPDWLIIVEGNDHYGMLKGVKEFPVRLNTPNKLVYSAHDYDKNVHMQDWFKEADFPDNMPPIWDDKWGYIVKEDIAPVLIGEFGSLLRDATDVKWLSNLIDYMKENEVHWTFWCLNPNSGDTEGILGYDWKTVNTKKDGILTPGKAPNFLL
;
A
#
# COMPACT_ATOMS: atom_id res chain seq x y z
N MET A 1 -67.90 11.33 27.08
CA MET A 1 -67.88 10.08 27.89
C MET A 1 -67.15 9.04 27.06
N VAL A 2 -65.86 8.77 27.31
CA VAL A 2 -65.31 7.82 28.31
C VAL A 2 -65.15 6.43 27.69
N PHE A 3 -63.87 6.05 27.45
CA PHE A 3 -63.18 4.75 27.65
C PHE A 3 -63.82 3.44 27.09
N LYS A 4 -63.14 2.35 26.71
CA LYS A 4 -61.88 1.74 27.19
C LYS A 4 -61.53 0.54 26.29
N THR A 5 -60.24 0.25 26.21
CA THR A 5 -59.60 -1.00 25.78
C THR A 5 -60.15 -2.24 26.50
N ILE A 6 -60.34 -3.37 25.80
CA ILE A 6 -60.27 -4.72 26.39
C ILE A 6 -59.55 -5.67 25.41
N ILE A 7 -58.49 -6.28 25.93
CA ILE A 7 -57.72 -7.41 25.42
C ILE A 7 -58.55 -8.70 25.58
N SER A 8 -58.56 -9.59 24.58
CA SER A 8 -58.82 -11.00 24.85
C SER A 8 -57.98 -11.90 23.94
N LEU A 9 -57.09 -12.65 24.61
CA LEU A 9 -56.35 -13.79 24.08
C LEU A 9 -57.30 -14.82 23.48
N ALA A 10 -56.96 -15.32 22.30
CA ALA A 10 -57.35 -16.65 21.86
C ALA A 10 -56.05 -17.44 21.60
N MET A 11 -55.69 -18.29 22.57
CA MET A 11 -54.71 -19.35 22.37
C MET A 11 -55.27 -20.33 21.32
N MET A 12 -54.68 -20.34 20.12
CA MET A 12 -54.70 -21.53 19.27
C MET A 12 -53.36 -22.25 19.43
N SER A 13 -53.43 -23.33 20.19
CA SER A 13 -52.47 -24.42 20.20
C SER A 13 -52.32 -24.94 18.77
N PHE A 14 -51.21 -24.59 18.11
CA PHE A 14 -50.65 -25.43 17.07
C PHE A 14 -49.57 -26.30 17.74
N ILE A 15 -49.86 -27.60 17.73
CA ILE A 15 -48.94 -28.67 18.06
C ILE A 15 -47.75 -28.51 17.11
N GLY A 16 -46.63 -28.04 17.65
CA GLY A 16 -45.36 -27.95 16.94
C GLY A 16 -44.91 -29.36 16.56
N LYS A 17 -45.13 -29.73 15.30
CA LYS A 17 -44.15 -30.56 14.61
C LYS A 17 -42.90 -29.71 14.51
N ALA A 18 -41.76 -30.19 14.98
CA ALA A 18 -40.48 -29.59 14.64
C ALA A 18 -40.32 -29.69 13.13
N ILE A 19 -40.59 -28.58 12.45
CA ILE A 19 -40.38 -28.37 11.02
C ILE A 19 -38.87 -28.15 10.86
N GLY A 20 -38.22 -28.79 9.89
CA GLY A 20 -36.77 -28.70 9.72
C GLY A 20 -36.35 -27.24 9.56
N SER A 21 -35.25 -26.83 10.20
CA SER A 21 -35.02 -25.40 10.47
C SER A 21 -34.61 -24.54 9.27
N CYS A 22 -34.46 -25.15 8.10
CA CYS A 22 -34.24 -24.52 6.80
C CYS A 22 -35.50 -24.56 5.90
N ASP A 23 -36.66 -24.95 6.43
CA ASP A 23 -37.88 -25.10 5.64
C ASP A 23 -38.46 -23.76 5.15
N PHE A 24 -37.99 -22.62 5.69
CA PHE A 24 -38.26 -21.30 5.11
C PHE A 24 -37.69 -21.20 3.69
N ALA A 25 -36.47 -21.68 3.46
CA ALA A 25 -35.83 -21.67 2.15
C ALA A 25 -36.54 -22.63 1.18
N LYS A 26 -36.99 -23.80 1.65
CA LYS A 26 -37.77 -24.74 0.83
C LYS A 26 -39.11 -24.17 0.40
N LYS A 27 -39.74 -23.35 1.23
CA LYS A 27 -41.01 -22.69 0.91
C LYS A 27 -40.88 -21.71 -0.25
N ASP A 28 -39.70 -21.13 -0.41
CA ASP A 28 -39.35 -20.19 -1.48
C ASP A 28 -38.62 -20.87 -2.66
N GLY A 29 -38.55 -22.22 -2.65
CA GLY A 29 -38.01 -23.03 -3.75
C GLY A 29 -36.52 -23.36 -3.67
N PHE A 30 -35.86 -23.06 -2.54
CA PHE A 30 -34.43 -23.29 -2.33
C PHE A 30 -34.15 -24.50 -1.42
N ASN A 31 -33.03 -25.18 -1.66
CA ASN A 31 -32.60 -26.30 -0.82
C ASN A 31 -31.99 -25.81 0.51
N CYS A 32 -31.77 -26.72 1.45
CA CYS A 32 -30.98 -26.41 2.65
C CYS A 32 -29.50 -26.57 2.37
N CYS A 33 -28.67 -25.74 3.00
CA CYS A 33 -27.24 -25.85 2.89
C CYS A 33 -26.74 -27.09 3.64
N ASN A 34 -25.67 -27.71 3.14
CA ASN A 34 -24.96 -28.79 3.83
C ASN A 34 -23.94 -28.23 4.83
N GLY A 35 -23.45 -26.99 4.60
CA GLY A 35 -22.57 -26.24 5.48
C GLY A 35 -23.30 -25.18 6.32
N CYS A 36 -22.60 -24.65 7.31
CA CYS A 36 -23.10 -23.62 8.23
C CYS A 36 -22.65 -22.19 7.87
N THR A 37 -22.07 -21.99 6.68
CA THR A 37 -21.53 -20.71 6.24
C THR A 37 -22.65 -19.78 5.80
N VAL A 38 -22.88 -18.73 6.59
CA VAL A 38 -23.89 -17.72 6.29
C VAL A 38 -23.31 -16.67 5.34
N THR A 39 -23.86 -16.58 4.14
CA THR A 39 -23.53 -15.56 3.13
C THR A 39 -24.43 -14.33 3.25
N TYR A 40 -25.67 -14.50 3.73
CA TYR A 40 -26.66 -13.43 3.81
C TYR A 40 -27.69 -13.74 4.90
N THR A 41 -28.31 -12.73 5.52
CA THR A 41 -29.39 -12.92 6.51
C THR A 41 -30.47 -11.89 6.28
N ASP A 42 -31.72 -12.34 6.24
CA ASP A 42 -32.89 -11.49 6.08
C ASP A 42 -33.98 -11.83 7.11
N ALA A 43 -35.17 -11.28 6.95
CA ALA A 43 -36.31 -11.55 7.82
C ALA A 43 -36.83 -13.00 7.71
N SER A 44 -36.44 -13.71 6.66
CA SER A 44 -36.86 -15.07 6.33
C SER A 44 -35.96 -16.10 7.01
N GLY A 45 -34.65 -15.82 7.09
CA GLY A 45 -33.67 -16.65 7.79
C GLY A 45 -32.23 -16.37 7.37
N LYS A 46 -31.33 -17.30 7.71
CA LYS A 46 -29.91 -17.27 7.35
C LYS A 46 -29.70 -18.03 6.04
N TRP A 47 -28.95 -17.47 5.10
CA TRP A 47 -28.76 -18.01 3.75
C TRP A 47 -27.28 -18.26 3.47
N GLY A 48 -27.00 -19.32 2.71
CA GLY A 48 -25.68 -19.66 2.19
C GLY A 48 -25.71 -19.86 0.68
N VAL A 49 -24.54 -20.00 0.07
CA VAL A 49 -24.39 -20.31 -1.36
C VAL A 49 -23.53 -21.56 -1.53
N GLU A 50 -24.10 -22.61 -2.12
CA GLU A 50 -23.42 -23.86 -2.45
C GLU A 50 -23.60 -24.17 -3.94
N ASN A 51 -22.52 -24.54 -4.63
CA ASN A 51 -22.54 -24.83 -6.08
C ASN A 51 -23.17 -23.70 -6.93
N ASN A 52 -22.88 -22.43 -6.59
CA ASN A 52 -23.46 -21.23 -7.19
C ASN A 52 -25.00 -21.12 -7.08
N GLN A 53 -25.62 -21.79 -6.10
CA GLN A 53 -27.06 -21.72 -5.82
C GLN A 53 -27.33 -21.33 -4.37
N TRP A 54 -28.39 -20.54 -4.15
CA TRP A 54 -28.83 -20.13 -2.81
C TRP A 54 -29.44 -21.31 -2.04
N CYS A 55 -29.13 -21.39 -0.75
CA CYS A 55 -29.67 -22.38 0.16
C CYS A 55 -29.92 -21.79 1.56
N GLY A 56 -30.85 -22.39 2.31
CA GLY A 56 -31.15 -21.98 3.70
C GLY A 56 -30.25 -22.67 4.71
N ILE A 57 -29.69 -21.90 5.66
CA ILE A 57 -28.82 -22.39 6.73
C ILE A 57 -29.65 -22.92 7.89
N ASP A 58 -29.31 -24.11 8.36
CA ASP A 58 -30.01 -24.80 9.45
C ASP A 58 -29.62 -24.22 10.83
N SER A 59 -30.58 -24.03 11.73
CA SER A 59 -30.40 -23.53 13.09
C SER A 59 -29.61 -24.48 14.01
N SER A 60 -29.38 -25.73 13.62
CA SER A 60 -28.37 -26.56 14.31
C SER A 60 -26.96 -25.98 14.18
N CYS A 61 -26.72 -25.08 13.22
CA CYS A 61 -25.52 -24.28 13.12
C CYS A 61 -25.38 -23.23 14.25
N ASP A 62 -26.46 -22.92 14.98
CA ASP A 62 -26.42 -21.95 16.09
C ASP A 62 -25.82 -22.56 17.37
N ALA A 63 -25.76 -23.90 17.49
CA ALA A 63 -25.31 -24.60 18.70
C ALA A 63 -23.78 -24.76 18.85
N LYS A 64 -22.96 -24.25 17.92
CA LYS A 64 -21.49 -24.31 17.99
C LYS A 64 -20.80 -23.00 18.42
N SER A 65 -21.55 -22.02 18.93
CA SER A 65 -21.11 -20.61 18.98
C SER A 65 -20.76 -20.06 20.37
N ALA A 66 -20.66 -20.84 21.44
CA ALA A 66 -20.41 -20.27 22.78
C ALA A 66 -18.92 -20.05 23.12
N THR A 67 -17.98 -20.72 22.45
CA THR A 67 -16.53 -20.60 22.72
C THR A 67 -15.71 -20.10 21.54
N CYS A 68 -16.35 -19.93 20.38
CA CYS A 68 -15.68 -19.57 19.14
C CYS A 68 -15.73 -18.06 18.87
N TRP A 69 -14.75 -17.33 19.40
CA TRP A 69 -14.73 -15.86 19.26
C TRP A 69 -14.63 -15.42 17.79
N SER A 70 -13.98 -16.19 16.92
CA SER A 70 -13.85 -15.87 15.48
C SER A 70 -15.15 -16.02 14.70
N ALA A 71 -16.15 -16.72 15.24
CA ALA A 71 -17.43 -16.91 14.57
C ALA A 71 -18.19 -15.59 14.42
N ALA A 72 -18.02 -14.65 15.36
CA ALA A 72 -18.58 -13.30 15.26
C ALA A 72 -17.97 -12.48 14.11
N GLU A 73 -16.79 -12.89 13.63
CA GLU A 73 -16.05 -12.26 12.55
C GLU A 73 -16.25 -12.98 11.20
N GLY A 74 -17.14 -13.98 11.16
CA GLY A 74 -17.42 -14.76 9.95
C GLY A 74 -16.45 -15.90 9.67
N PHE A 75 -15.56 -16.23 10.62
CA PHE A 75 -14.55 -17.29 10.45
C PHE A 75 -14.80 -18.49 11.39
N PRO A 76 -14.59 -19.74 10.93
CA PRO A 76 -14.76 -20.92 11.77
C PRO A 76 -13.72 -20.94 12.91
N CYS A 77 -13.91 -21.81 13.90
CA CYS A 77 -12.86 -22.10 14.85
C CYS A 77 -11.90 -23.16 14.33
N CYS A 78 -10.64 -23.05 14.75
CA CYS A 78 -9.64 -24.06 14.43
C CYS A 78 -10.03 -25.36 15.14
N SER A 79 -10.16 -26.43 14.36
CA SER A 79 -10.62 -27.73 14.83
C SER A 79 -9.48 -28.70 15.14
N THR A 80 -8.29 -28.42 14.61
CA THR A 80 -7.13 -29.31 14.59
C THR A 80 -5.80 -28.58 14.82
N THR A 81 -5.67 -27.33 14.40
CA THR A 81 -4.46 -26.53 14.56
C THR A 81 -4.50 -25.67 15.81
N THR A 82 -3.39 -25.67 16.55
CA THR A 82 -3.10 -24.74 17.64
C THR A 82 -1.93 -23.82 17.29
N ALA A 83 -1.41 -23.92 16.06
CA ALA A 83 -0.33 -23.07 15.57
C ALA A 83 -0.86 -21.68 15.25
N VAL A 84 -0.38 -20.69 16.01
CA VAL A 84 -0.77 -19.29 15.86
C VAL A 84 -0.05 -18.70 14.65
N VAL A 85 -0.81 -18.24 13.68
CA VAL A 85 -0.33 -17.57 12.47
C VAL A 85 -0.40 -16.04 12.62
N LEU A 86 -1.39 -15.55 13.36
CA LEU A 86 -1.58 -14.12 13.64
C LEU A 86 -2.21 -13.95 15.02
N THR A 87 -1.78 -12.95 15.77
CA THR A 87 -2.48 -12.53 17.00
C THR A 87 -2.90 -11.07 16.85
N ASP A 88 -4.17 -10.78 17.07
CA ASP A 88 -4.69 -9.41 17.04
C ASP A 88 -5.49 -9.10 18.32
N SER A 89 -6.17 -7.94 18.34
CA SER A 89 -7.01 -7.51 19.46
C SER A 89 -8.21 -8.43 19.77
N LYS A 90 -8.56 -9.37 18.87
CA LYS A 90 -9.71 -10.27 18.99
C LYS A 90 -9.29 -11.66 19.45
N GLY A 91 -8.11 -12.13 19.04
CA GLY A 91 -7.54 -13.38 19.54
C GLY A 91 -6.42 -13.96 18.68
N LYS A 92 -6.14 -15.24 18.88
CA LYS A 92 -5.10 -16.01 18.17
C LYS A 92 -5.68 -16.71 16.95
N TRP A 93 -5.21 -16.40 15.76
CA TRP A 93 -5.68 -16.97 14.51
C TRP A 93 -4.79 -18.12 14.03
N GLY A 94 -5.41 -19.14 13.44
CA GLY A 94 -4.75 -20.23 12.73
C GLY A 94 -5.29 -20.36 11.30
N ILE A 95 -4.70 -21.28 10.53
CA ILE A 95 -5.15 -21.61 9.17
C ILE A 95 -5.39 -23.12 9.06
N GLU A 96 -6.56 -23.50 8.57
CA GLU A 96 -6.94 -24.89 8.28
C GLU A 96 -7.54 -25.00 6.89
N ASN A 97 -7.05 -25.96 6.09
CA ASN A 97 -7.51 -26.18 4.71
C ASN A 97 -7.54 -24.87 3.89
N ASN A 98 -6.50 -24.05 4.01
CA ASN A 98 -6.36 -22.72 3.39
C ASN A 98 -7.40 -21.66 3.83
N ASN A 99 -8.14 -21.88 4.92
CA ASN A 99 -9.09 -20.91 5.47
C ASN A 99 -8.67 -20.44 6.87
N TRP A 100 -8.92 -19.17 7.16
CA TRP A 100 -8.69 -18.59 8.48
C TRP A 100 -9.63 -19.19 9.51
N CYS A 101 -9.10 -19.45 10.70
CA CYS A 101 -9.87 -19.94 11.83
C CYS A 101 -9.41 -19.31 13.15
N GLY A 102 -10.33 -19.12 14.10
CA GLY A 102 -9.97 -18.67 15.45
C GLY A 102 -9.50 -19.82 16.32
N ILE A 103 -8.30 -19.71 16.89
CA ILE A 103 -7.80 -20.65 17.87
C ILE A 103 -8.51 -20.38 19.18
N VAL A 104 -9.23 -21.39 19.65
CA VAL A 104 -9.88 -21.39 20.95
C VAL A 104 -9.00 -22.19 21.89
N GLU A 105 -8.55 -21.55 22.97
CA GLU A 105 -7.71 -22.24 23.96
C GLU A 105 -8.54 -23.34 24.62
N SER A 106 -8.35 -24.58 24.18
CA SER A 106 -8.78 -25.74 24.96
C SER A 106 -7.89 -25.80 26.19
N ALA A 107 -8.48 -25.53 27.36
CA ALA A 107 -7.83 -25.52 28.65
C ALA A 107 -6.78 -26.63 28.81
N ALA A 108 -5.50 -26.25 28.93
CA ALA A 108 -4.43 -27.15 29.35
C ALA A 108 -3.44 -26.43 30.27
N ALA A 109 -3.49 -26.85 31.53
CA ALA A 109 -2.45 -26.82 32.57
C ALA A 109 -1.84 -25.46 33.01
N ASP A 110 -2.45 -24.96 34.08
CA ASP A 110 -1.83 -24.23 35.20
C ASP A 110 -0.33 -24.54 35.36
N GLY A 111 0.51 -23.50 35.28
CA GLY A 111 1.95 -23.57 35.57
C GLY A 111 2.90 -23.92 34.42
N SER A 112 2.42 -24.09 33.19
CA SER A 112 3.32 -24.29 32.04
C SER A 112 3.89 -22.97 31.52
N CYS A 113 5.19 -22.96 31.26
CA CYS A 113 5.93 -21.77 30.88
C CYS A 113 5.78 -21.47 29.40
N TRP A 114 5.10 -20.36 29.10
CA TRP A 114 4.70 -19.96 27.75
C TRP A 114 5.90 -19.82 26.79
N ALA A 115 7.07 -19.39 27.28
CA ALA A 115 8.26 -19.17 26.45
C ALA A 115 8.89 -20.46 25.90
N THR A 116 8.62 -21.63 26.51
CA THR A 116 9.10 -22.91 25.99
C THR A 116 8.55 -23.23 24.61
N SER A 117 7.33 -22.78 24.31
CA SER A 117 6.72 -22.91 22.98
C SER A 117 7.42 -22.09 21.90
N GLN A 118 8.21 -21.10 22.30
CA GLN A 118 8.98 -20.21 21.42
C GLN A 118 10.48 -20.56 21.41
N GLY A 119 10.86 -21.68 22.04
CA GLY A 119 12.26 -22.14 22.10
C GLY A 119 13.10 -21.52 23.21
N TYR A 120 12.49 -20.77 24.14
CA TYR A 120 13.20 -20.12 25.25
C TYR A 120 12.89 -20.80 26.61
N PRO A 121 13.87 -20.86 27.53
CA PRO A 121 13.64 -21.38 28.88
C PRO A 121 12.74 -20.47 29.71
N CYS A 122 12.41 -20.92 30.92
CA CYS A 122 11.62 -20.16 31.88
C CYS A 122 12.54 -19.43 32.83
N CYS A 123 12.18 -18.21 33.20
CA CYS A 123 12.95 -17.48 34.20
C CYS A 123 12.75 -18.08 35.58
N THR A 124 13.82 -18.07 36.38
CA THR A 124 13.78 -18.42 37.79
C THR A 124 13.49 -17.20 38.67
N GLY A 125 13.83 -16.00 38.18
CA GLY A 125 13.50 -14.71 38.75
C GLY A 125 12.24 -14.09 38.13
N CYS A 126 11.81 -12.99 38.75
CA CYS A 126 10.55 -12.31 38.45
C CYS A 126 10.73 -10.89 37.92
N ASP A 127 11.98 -10.47 37.72
CA ASP A 127 12.34 -9.15 37.25
C ASP A 127 12.20 -9.09 35.73
N ALA A 128 11.06 -8.59 35.28
CA ALA A 128 10.81 -8.37 33.86
C ALA A 128 11.66 -7.22 33.35
N ILE A 129 12.55 -7.51 32.40
CA ILE A 129 13.35 -6.48 31.71
C ILE A 129 12.70 -6.06 30.39
N TYR A 130 11.74 -6.85 29.90
CA TYR A 130 11.00 -6.61 28.67
C TYR A 130 9.62 -7.28 28.75
N THR A 131 8.60 -6.72 28.12
CA THR A 131 7.25 -7.32 28.08
C THR A 131 6.65 -7.06 26.71
N ASP A 132 6.11 -8.10 26.08
CA ASP A 132 5.43 -8.03 24.79
C ASP A 132 4.12 -8.82 24.79
N GLY A 133 3.51 -9.01 23.62
CA GLY A 133 2.26 -9.75 23.46
C GLY A 133 2.35 -11.25 23.76
N SER A 134 3.55 -11.80 23.96
CA SER A 134 3.76 -13.20 24.36
C SER A 134 3.84 -13.36 25.88
N GLY A 135 4.39 -12.36 26.58
CA GLY A 135 4.48 -12.35 28.04
C GLY A 135 5.63 -11.48 28.57
N LYS A 136 5.94 -11.63 29.87
CA LYS A 136 7.03 -10.91 30.54
C LYS A 136 8.35 -11.66 30.36
N TRP A 137 9.36 -11.00 29.81
CA TRP A 137 10.66 -11.57 29.54
C TRP A 137 11.70 -11.16 30.60
N GLY A 138 12.52 -12.13 31.00
CA GLY A 138 13.73 -11.93 31.79
C GLY A 138 14.98 -12.37 31.00
N PHE A 139 16.15 -12.12 31.57
CA PHE A 139 17.43 -12.53 30.98
C PHE A 139 18.33 -13.13 32.05
N GLU A 140 18.53 -14.44 31.97
CA GLU A 140 19.23 -15.24 32.98
C GLU A 140 20.22 -16.19 32.29
N ASN A 141 21.40 -16.39 32.87
CA ASN A 141 22.43 -17.29 32.34
C ASN A 141 22.75 -17.04 30.84
N ASN A 142 22.89 -15.77 30.46
CA ASN A 142 23.12 -15.33 29.07
C ASN A 142 22.03 -15.72 28.06
N ASN A 143 20.82 -16.07 28.50
CA ASN A 143 19.70 -16.42 27.62
C ASN A 143 18.43 -15.65 28.00
N TRP A 144 17.62 -15.36 26.99
CA TRP A 144 16.25 -14.88 27.18
C TRP A 144 15.39 -15.98 27.78
N CYS A 145 14.51 -15.61 28.71
CA CYS A 145 13.59 -16.53 29.34
C CYS A 145 12.22 -15.89 29.55
N GLY A 146 11.16 -16.71 29.62
CA GLY A 146 9.81 -16.25 29.94
C GLY A 146 9.50 -16.32 31.42
N ILE A 147 9.00 -15.23 31.98
CA ILE A 147 8.55 -15.13 33.38
C ILE A 147 7.11 -15.63 33.45
N VAL A 148 6.85 -16.51 34.41
CA VAL A 148 5.51 -17.07 34.67
C VAL A 148 4.94 -16.36 35.89
N ASP A 149 3.89 -15.55 35.69
CA ASP A 149 3.33 -14.70 36.74
C ASP A 149 2.86 -15.47 37.99
N SER A 150 2.41 -16.72 37.84
CA SER A 150 2.05 -17.57 38.98
C SER A 150 3.24 -17.95 39.87
N GLN A 151 4.46 -17.87 39.36
CA GLN A 151 5.71 -18.08 40.11
C GLN A 151 6.19 -16.81 40.82
N CYS A 152 5.61 -15.65 40.50
CA CYS A 152 6.08 -14.34 40.92
C CYS A 152 5.19 -13.63 41.94
N ASN A 153 4.08 -14.25 42.34
CA ASN A 153 3.19 -13.70 43.34
C ASN A 153 3.69 -13.94 44.77
N SER A 154 4.75 -13.22 45.13
CA SER A 154 4.88 -12.69 46.49
C SER A 154 5.73 -11.40 46.48
N GLN A 155 5.08 -10.30 46.90
CA GLN A 155 5.65 -9.01 47.35
C GLN A 155 5.83 -7.90 46.30
N GLN A 156 4.78 -7.10 46.07
CA GLN A 156 4.88 -5.70 45.63
C GLN A 156 4.27 -4.75 46.68
N GLN A 157 5.06 -3.82 47.21
CA GLN A 157 4.70 -2.44 47.65
C GLN A 157 6.02 -1.65 47.71
N GLN A 158 6.24 -0.41 47.26
CA GLN A 158 5.55 0.67 46.54
C GLN A 158 6.66 1.72 46.20
N PRO A 159 6.40 2.82 45.45
CA PRO A 159 7.40 3.58 44.65
C PRO A 159 7.88 4.89 45.28
N GLN A 160 9.03 5.44 44.83
CA GLN A 160 9.34 6.89 44.89
C GLN A 160 10.25 7.38 43.75
N GLN A 161 10.00 8.62 43.33
CA GLN A 161 10.63 9.39 42.25
C GLN A 161 11.72 10.36 42.82
N PRO A 162 12.33 11.24 42.02
CA PRO A 162 13.77 11.37 41.79
C PRO A 162 14.49 12.44 42.64
N ASP A 163 15.83 12.49 42.59
CA ASP A 163 16.57 13.67 43.07
C ASP A 163 17.73 14.10 42.17
N ASN A 164 17.94 15.40 42.22
CA ASN A 164 18.75 16.31 41.42
C ASN A 164 20.24 16.36 41.84
N GLY A 165 21.08 16.90 40.96
CA GLY A 165 22.37 17.51 41.31
C GLY A 165 23.30 17.59 40.10
N SER A 166 23.41 18.74 39.41
CA SER A 166 24.38 19.84 39.65
C SER A 166 25.84 19.37 39.47
N GLN A 167 26.78 20.06 38.81
CA GLN A 167 26.95 21.46 38.42
C GLN A 167 28.27 21.55 37.58
N GLN A 168 28.34 22.49 36.61
CA GLN A 168 29.49 23.37 36.27
C GLN A 168 30.88 22.75 35.90
N ASN A 169 31.79 23.33 35.10
CA ASN A 169 31.98 24.65 34.46
C ASN A 169 33.17 24.57 33.46
N GLY A 170 33.26 25.55 32.56
CA GLY A 170 34.51 26.04 31.94
C GLY A 170 34.83 25.43 30.56
N GLY A 171 35.28 26.14 29.52
CA GLY A 171 35.66 27.53 29.37
C GLY A 171 36.54 27.67 28.11
N SER A 172 36.20 28.66 27.27
CA SER A 172 37.06 29.44 26.33
C SER A 172 37.82 28.81 25.14
N GLN A 173 37.44 29.36 23.97
CA GLN A 173 38.26 30.01 22.93
C GLN A 173 39.05 29.22 21.86
N GLN A 174 38.55 29.41 20.63
CA GLN A 174 39.22 29.78 19.37
C GLN A 174 40.55 29.12 18.99
N ASN A 175 40.55 28.46 17.82
CA ASN A 175 41.50 28.83 16.78
C ASN A 175 40.95 28.56 15.38
N GLY A 176 41.18 29.53 14.48
CA GLY A 176 40.79 29.46 13.08
C GLY A 176 41.72 28.56 12.26
N GLY A 177 41.14 27.92 11.25
CA GLY A 177 41.84 27.17 10.24
C GLY A 177 40.97 27.10 9.00
N SER A 178 41.19 28.03 8.08
CA SER A 178 40.66 28.01 6.73
C SER A 178 41.13 26.74 6.01
N GLN A 179 40.21 25.88 5.60
CA GLN A 179 40.48 24.85 4.62
C GLN A 179 39.47 24.93 3.48
N GLN A 180 40.03 25.26 2.32
CA GLN A 180 39.46 25.13 0.98
C GLN A 180 38.54 23.90 0.86
N THR A 181 37.28 24.17 0.52
CA THR A 181 36.36 23.19 -0.05
C THR A 181 36.81 22.91 -1.49
N GLY A 182 37.54 21.81 -1.67
CA GLY A 182 37.79 21.21 -2.96
C GLY A 182 37.26 19.79 -2.95
N GLY A 183 36.37 19.47 -3.91
CA GLY A 183 36.00 18.09 -4.21
C GLY A 183 34.51 17.82 -4.38
N GLY A 184 33.83 18.56 -5.26
CA GLY A 184 32.62 18.05 -5.89
C GLY A 184 32.99 16.93 -6.85
N SER A 185 33.12 15.71 -6.34
CA SER A 185 33.17 14.49 -7.14
C SER A 185 31.90 13.70 -6.87
N GLY A 186 30.76 14.26 -7.31
CA GLY A 186 29.49 13.55 -7.31
C GLY A 186 29.52 12.34 -8.24
N VAL A 187 28.53 11.46 -8.06
CA VAL A 187 28.25 10.15 -8.69
C VAL A 187 28.33 10.08 -10.24
N SER A 188 28.69 11.18 -10.90
CA SER A 188 29.02 11.34 -12.32
C SER A 188 30.01 10.31 -12.93
N GLY A 189 30.69 9.51 -12.11
CA GLY A 189 31.60 8.44 -12.55
C GLY A 189 30.95 7.06 -12.77
N GLN A 190 29.71 6.82 -12.32
CA GLN A 190 29.04 5.53 -12.52
C GLN A 190 28.52 5.40 -13.95
N THR A 191 29.32 4.76 -14.80
CA THR A 191 28.91 4.44 -16.18
C THR A 191 27.64 3.62 -16.18
N ALA A 192 26.65 4.05 -16.96
CA ALA A 192 25.44 3.28 -17.18
C ALA A 192 25.77 1.85 -17.64
N PRO A 193 25.17 0.79 -17.07
CA PRO A 193 25.34 -0.55 -17.60
C PRO A 193 24.82 -0.58 -19.04
N GLY A 194 25.46 -1.35 -19.91
CA GLY A 194 24.89 -1.63 -21.22
C GLY A 194 23.59 -2.41 -21.04
N TRP A 195 22.44 -1.77 -21.20
CA TRP A 195 21.19 -2.51 -21.35
C TRP A 195 21.17 -3.13 -22.74
N THR A 196 20.84 -4.42 -22.79
CA THR A 196 20.31 -4.97 -24.03
C THR A 196 18.98 -4.25 -24.24
N PRO A 197 18.70 -3.62 -25.40
CA PRO A 197 17.34 -3.20 -25.75
C PRO A 197 16.44 -4.44 -25.65
N GLY A 198 15.88 -4.63 -24.47
CA GLY A 198 15.25 -5.86 -24.05
C GLY A 198 13.80 -5.76 -24.42
N ASN A 199 13.43 -6.49 -25.47
CA ASN A 199 12.11 -7.08 -25.60
C ASN A 199 10.91 -6.13 -25.40
N ASP A 200 10.95 -4.90 -25.93
CA ASP A 200 9.78 -4.03 -26.03
C ASP A 200 8.74 -4.55 -27.04
N GLN A 201 8.71 -5.87 -27.29
CA GLN A 201 7.79 -6.56 -28.20
C GLN A 201 6.32 -6.34 -27.82
N VAL A 202 6.03 -6.14 -26.52
CA VAL A 202 4.67 -5.86 -26.05
C VAL A 202 4.26 -4.42 -26.41
N LEU A 203 5.06 -3.43 -26.02
CA LEU A 203 4.83 -2.02 -26.33
C LEU A 203 6.14 -1.31 -26.73
N PRO A 204 6.44 -1.23 -28.04
CA PRO A 204 7.71 -0.68 -28.50
C PRO A 204 7.84 0.84 -28.33
N GLY A 205 9.06 1.28 -27.98
CA GLY A 205 9.43 2.69 -27.93
C GLY A 205 8.84 3.50 -26.77
N TYR A 206 9.05 4.82 -26.84
CA TYR A 206 8.51 5.80 -25.91
C TYR A 206 7.05 6.14 -26.19
N LEU A 207 6.42 6.81 -25.22
CA LEU A 207 5.01 7.20 -25.26
C LEU A 207 4.87 8.71 -25.51
N SER A 208 3.68 9.13 -25.91
CA SER A 208 3.28 10.53 -26.05
C SER A 208 1.82 10.70 -25.63
N THR A 209 1.29 11.92 -25.65
CA THR A 209 -0.10 12.19 -25.28
C THR A 209 -0.91 12.78 -26.45
N LYS A 210 -2.20 12.45 -26.51
CA LYS A 210 -3.14 12.97 -27.52
C LYS A 210 -4.53 13.11 -26.90
N GLY A 211 -4.98 14.35 -26.71
CA GLY A 211 -6.16 14.62 -25.89
C GLY A 211 -5.95 14.04 -24.49
N HIS A 212 -6.96 13.36 -23.94
CA HIS A 212 -6.85 12.66 -22.67
C HIS A 212 -6.14 11.29 -22.71
N ASN A 213 -5.59 10.87 -23.85
CA ASN A 213 -4.98 9.54 -23.97
C ASN A 213 -3.45 9.60 -23.95
N ILE A 214 -2.81 8.63 -23.28
CA ILE A 214 -1.44 8.24 -23.62
C ILE A 214 -1.49 7.37 -24.89
N VAL A 215 -0.55 7.61 -25.80
CA VAL A 215 -0.43 6.88 -27.06
C VAL A 215 0.99 6.38 -27.29
N ASP A 216 1.09 5.28 -28.02
CA ASP A 216 2.37 4.77 -28.50
C ASP A 216 2.89 5.54 -29.73
N SER A 217 4.06 5.14 -30.23
CA SER A 217 4.68 5.72 -31.44
C SER A 217 3.84 5.58 -32.73
N LYS A 218 2.81 4.72 -32.73
CA LYS A 218 1.86 4.54 -33.84
C LYS A 218 0.55 5.29 -33.62
N GLY A 219 0.42 6.02 -32.51
CA GLY A 219 -0.80 6.73 -32.14
C GLY A 219 -1.92 5.83 -31.59
N ARG A 220 -1.62 4.59 -31.23
CA ARG A 220 -2.59 3.67 -30.60
C ARG A 220 -2.74 4.06 -29.14
N LYS A 221 -3.98 4.03 -28.63
CA LYS A 221 -4.27 4.27 -27.21
C LYS A 221 -3.57 3.24 -26.35
N VAL A 222 -2.93 3.73 -25.30
CA VAL A 222 -2.27 2.95 -24.26
C VAL A 222 -3.05 3.15 -22.97
N GLN A 223 -3.17 2.11 -22.16
CA GLN A 223 -3.66 2.11 -20.79
C GLN A 223 -2.51 1.69 -19.88
N LEU A 224 -2.28 2.46 -18.82
CA LEU A 224 -1.33 2.10 -17.78
C LEU A 224 -2.15 1.56 -16.61
N SER A 225 -1.80 0.37 -16.14
CA SER A 225 -2.46 -0.35 -15.04
C SER A 225 -1.39 -1.15 -14.30
N GLY A 226 -0.81 -0.56 -13.26
CA GLY A 226 0.45 -1.02 -12.67
C GLY A 226 0.46 -1.02 -11.15
N LEU A 227 1.66 -1.20 -10.60
CA LEU A 227 1.90 -1.23 -9.15
C LEU A 227 3.03 -0.31 -8.75
N SER A 228 2.90 0.33 -7.59
CA SER A 228 4.03 0.95 -6.90
C SER A 228 4.83 -0.13 -6.19
N TRP A 229 6.15 -0.18 -6.41
CA TRP A 229 7.07 -1.03 -5.65
C TRP A 229 8.04 -0.16 -4.85
N PHE A 230 7.65 0.16 -3.62
CA PHE A 230 8.37 1.12 -2.79
C PHE A 230 9.54 0.48 -2.01
N GLY A 231 10.42 1.33 -1.49
CA GLY A 231 11.61 0.99 -0.70
C GLY A 231 12.84 1.77 -1.14
N GLY A 232 12.89 2.18 -2.42
CA GLY A 232 13.99 2.98 -2.95
C GLY A 232 14.12 4.36 -2.29
N GLU A 233 13.00 4.89 -1.83
CA GLU A 233 12.86 6.17 -1.13
C GLU A 233 13.06 6.08 0.39
N THR A 234 13.17 4.87 0.96
CA THR A 234 13.33 4.67 2.41
C THR A 234 14.80 4.53 2.77
N THR A 235 15.11 4.35 4.06
CA THR A 235 16.47 4.11 4.56
C THR A 235 17.12 2.84 3.98
N ASN A 236 16.32 1.98 3.34
CA ASN A 236 16.80 0.78 2.67
C ASN A 236 17.46 1.08 1.32
N LEU A 237 17.15 2.24 0.71
CA LEU A 237 17.65 2.71 -0.59
C LEU A 237 17.54 1.66 -1.71
N SER A 238 16.54 0.78 -1.61
CA SER A 238 16.27 -0.32 -2.54
C SER A 238 14.84 -0.82 -2.34
N PRO A 239 14.18 -1.36 -3.38
CA PRO A 239 12.81 -1.85 -3.23
C PRO A 239 12.73 -2.91 -2.12
N HIS A 240 11.72 -2.79 -1.28
CA HIS A 240 11.55 -3.72 -0.18
C HIS A 240 11.22 -5.14 -0.70
N GLY A 241 11.53 -6.14 0.11
CA GLY A 241 11.27 -7.55 -0.22
C GLY A 241 12.43 -8.28 -0.89
N LEU A 242 13.48 -7.58 -1.35
CA LEU A 242 14.70 -8.20 -1.90
C LEU A 242 15.50 -8.99 -0.84
N TRP A 243 15.12 -8.93 0.44
CA TRP A 243 15.59 -9.84 1.48
C TRP A 243 14.84 -11.19 1.49
N ALA A 244 13.63 -11.24 0.94
CA ALA A 244 12.71 -12.37 1.05
C ALA A 244 12.56 -13.16 -0.26
N ASN A 245 12.78 -12.52 -1.41
CA ASN A 245 12.65 -13.17 -2.71
C ASN A 245 13.57 -12.55 -3.77
N SER A 246 13.70 -13.22 -4.92
CA SER A 246 14.51 -12.71 -6.02
C SER A 246 13.80 -11.60 -6.78
N LEU A 247 14.57 -10.65 -7.33
CA LEU A 247 14.07 -9.60 -8.21
C LEU A 247 13.19 -10.17 -9.33
N ALA A 248 13.66 -11.22 -10.01
CA ALA A 248 12.93 -11.87 -11.11
C ALA A 248 11.56 -12.41 -10.67
N ASN A 249 11.43 -12.90 -9.43
CA ASN A 249 10.14 -13.38 -8.92
C ASN A 249 9.14 -12.23 -8.72
N PHE A 250 9.57 -11.08 -8.19
CA PHE A 250 8.70 -9.91 -8.06
C PHE A 250 8.22 -9.43 -9.43
N ILE A 251 9.13 -9.28 -10.41
CA ILE A 251 8.77 -8.88 -11.77
C ILE A 251 7.82 -9.88 -12.43
N LYS A 252 8.04 -11.19 -12.20
CA LYS A 252 7.13 -12.24 -12.67
C LYS A 252 5.74 -12.12 -12.05
N ILE A 253 5.63 -11.85 -10.75
CA ILE A 253 4.33 -11.66 -10.09
C ILE A 253 3.58 -10.47 -10.69
N VAL A 254 4.25 -9.34 -10.89
CA VAL A 254 3.65 -8.14 -11.51
C VAL A 254 3.10 -8.50 -12.90
N LYS A 255 3.91 -9.12 -13.75
CA LYS A 255 3.53 -9.51 -15.11
C LYS A 255 2.38 -10.53 -15.15
N ASP A 256 2.51 -11.62 -14.40
CA ASP A 256 1.58 -12.75 -14.48
C ASP A 256 0.19 -12.42 -13.91
N ASN A 257 0.11 -11.43 -13.02
CA ASN A 257 -1.17 -10.92 -12.52
C ASN A 257 -1.73 -9.78 -13.39
N GLY A 258 -1.15 -9.52 -14.57
CA GLY A 258 -1.71 -8.64 -15.58
C GLY A 258 -1.44 -7.15 -15.38
N TYR A 259 -0.50 -6.79 -14.51
CA TYR A 259 0.00 -5.43 -14.39
C TYR A 259 1.07 -5.17 -15.46
N ASN A 260 1.11 -3.94 -15.99
CA ASN A 260 1.93 -3.62 -17.16
C ASN A 260 3.08 -2.66 -16.88
N HIS A 261 3.13 -2.04 -15.70
CA HIS A 261 4.25 -1.18 -15.33
C HIS A 261 4.49 -1.14 -13.82
N LEU A 262 5.65 -0.60 -13.46
CA LEU A 262 5.97 -0.21 -12.09
C LEU A 262 6.16 1.30 -11.97
N ARG A 263 5.61 1.89 -10.90
CA ARG A 263 6.10 3.15 -10.32
C ARG A 263 7.23 2.80 -9.38
N TYR A 264 8.39 3.44 -9.57
CA TYR A 264 9.56 3.27 -8.71
C TYR A 264 9.79 4.53 -7.87
N PRO A 265 9.31 4.55 -6.62
CA PRO A 265 9.66 5.56 -5.64
C PRO A 265 11.17 5.57 -5.33
N TRP A 266 11.79 6.74 -5.38
CA TRP A 266 13.21 6.94 -5.05
C TRP A 266 13.46 8.23 -4.25
N THR A 267 14.64 8.34 -3.67
CA THR A 267 15.13 9.52 -2.93
C THR A 267 16.47 10.00 -3.45
N ASN A 268 16.74 11.31 -3.37
CA ASN A 268 18.02 11.89 -3.80
C ASN A 268 19.22 11.32 -3.02
N GLU A 269 19.00 10.80 -1.80
CA GLU A 269 20.03 10.10 -1.01
C GLU A 269 20.64 8.90 -1.74
N MET A 270 19.94 8.29 -2.71
CA MET A 270 20.49 7.21 -3.54
C MET A 270 21.75 7.65 -4.33
N PHE A 271 21.93 8.96 -4.54
CA PHE A 271 23.06 9.54 -5.28
C PHE A 271 24.10 10.18 -4.36
N PHE A 272 23.97 10.03 -3.03
CA PHE A 272 24.98 10.54 -2.12
C PHE A 272 26.20 9.62 -2.13
N GLU A 273 27.38 10.22 -1.90
CA GLU A 273 28.61 9.45 -1.86
C GLU A 273 28.56 8.39 -0.76
N GLY A 274 28.85 7.14 -1.13
CA GLY A 274 28.83 6.01 -0.19
C GLY A 274 27.43 5.49 0.15
N ALA A 275 26.38 5.94 -0.53
CA ALA A 275 25.04 5.37 -0.40
C ALA A 275 25.05 3.86 -0.67
N LYS A 276 24.42 3.09 0.23
CA LYS A 276 24.38 1.63 0.20
C LYS A 276 23.01 1.12 0.57
N THR A 277 22.66 0.02 -0.06
CA THR A 277 21.45 -0.74 0.22
C THR A 277 21.66 -1.51 1.53
N GLN A 278 20.60 -1.68 2.31
CA GLN A 278 20.67 -2.39 3.60
C GLN A 278 19.85 -3.68 3.64
N SER A 279 19.13 -3.99 2.57
CA SER A 279 18.06 -5.00 2.61
C SER A 279 17.99 -5.88 1.38
N VAL A 280 19.14 -6.12 0.75
CA VAL A 280 19.25 -7.09 -0.33
C VAL A 280 19.98 -8.31 0.18
N ASP A 281 19.27 -9.44 0.18
CA ASP A 281 19.82 -10.69 0.68
C ASP A 281 20.65 -11.39 -0.41
N GLN A 282 21.87 -11.80 -0.05
CA GLN A 282 22.80 -12.47 -0.97
C GLN A 282 22.35 -13.87 -1.37
N VAL A 283 21.51 -14.55 -0.56
CA VAL A 283 21.02 -15.89 -0.90
C VAL A 283 20.01 -15.81 -2.04
N ASN A 284 19.05 -14.89 -1.96
CA ASN A 284 18.02 -14.69 -2.97
C ASN A 284 18.49 -13.85 -4.16
N ASN A 285 19.43 -12.93 -3.94
CA ASN A 285 19.89 -11.96 -4.93
C ASN A 285 21.42 -11.81 -4.92
N PRO A 286 22.19 -12.88 -5.21
CA PRO A 286 23.65 -12.84 -5.14
C PRO A 286 24.28 -11.78 -6.05
N ASP A 287 23.67 -11.52 -7.21
CA ASP A 287 24.15 -10.54 -8.18
C ASP A 287 23.80 -9.08 -7.81
N LEU A 288 22.96 -8.86 -6.79
CA LEU A 288 22.50 -7.52 -6.38
C LEU A 288 23.07 -7.07 -5.03
N ALA A 289 23.54 -8.00 -4.19
CA ALA A 289 23.86 -7.74 -2.79
C ALA A 289 24.92 -6.65 -2.57
N ASP A 290 25.89 -6.54 -3.48
CA ASP A 290 26.99 -5.57 -3.39
C ASP A 290 26.79 -4.33 -4.29
N LEU A 291 25.65 -4.23 -4.98
CA LEU A 291 25.35 -3.12 -5.87
C LEU A 291 24.98 -1.86 -5.08
N SER A 292 25.34 -0.69 -5.63
CA SER A 292 24.85 0.59 -5.13
C SER A 292 23.34 0.75 -5.37
N PRO A 293 22.64 1.64 -4.64
CA PRO A 293 21.23 1.93 -4.86
C PRO A 293 20.86 2.21 -6.32
N LEU A 294 21.69 2.98 -7.05
CA LEU A 294 21.48 3.27 -8.46
C LEU A 294 21.61 2.01 -9.35
N GLU A 295 22.58 1.15 -9.07
CA GLU A 295 22.76 -0.11 -9.82
C GLU A 295 21.63 -1.11 -9.54
N ILE A 296 21.01 -1.07 -8.36
CA ILE A 296 19.77 -1.81 -8.11
C ILE A 296 18.60 -1.27 -8.93
N MET A 297 18.45 0.06 -9.00
CA MET A 297 17.44 0.67 -9.87
C MET A 297 17.64 0.23 -11.33
N ASP A 298 18.89 0.21 -11.82
CA ASP A 298 19.21 -0.30 -13.15
C ASP A 298 18.77 -1.77 -13.33
N ALA A 299 19.04 -2.62 -12.33
CA ALA A 299 18.67 -4.04 -12.36
C ALA A 299 17.17 -4.23 -12.44
N VAL A 300 16.39 -3.48 -11.67
CA VAL A 300 14.92 -3.50 -11.68
C VAL A 300 14.39 -3.08 -13.05
N ILE A 301 14.89 -1.97 -13.60
CA ILE A 301 14.49 -1.48 -14.93
C ILE A 301 14.85 -2.49 -16.02
N ASN A 302 16.03 -3.09 -15.96
CA ASN A 302 16.45 -4.11 -16.92
C ASN A 302 15.54 -5.34 -16.88
N GLU A 303 15.18 -5.81 -15.69
CA GLU A 303 14.31 -6.98 -15.54
C GLU A 303 12.86 -6.67 -15.97
N CYS A 304 12.33 -5.48 -15.67
CA CYS A 304 11.08 -4.98 -16.23
C CYS A 304 11.09 -4.99 -17.76
N GLY A 305 12.16 -4.47 -18.38
CA GLY A 305 12.31 -4.42 -19.84
C GLY A 305 12.28 -5.81 -20.47
N LYS A 306 13.04 -6.77 -19.93
CA LYS A 306 13.01 -8.17 -20.38
C LYS A 306 11.60 -8.78 -20.28
N ALA A 307 10.87 -8.43 -19.22
CA ALA A 307 9.51 -8.89 -18.99
C ALA A 307 8.47 -8.21 -19.90
N GLY A 308 8.82 -7.11 -20.58
CA GLY A 308 7.91 -6.31 -21.40
C GLY A 308 7.07 -5.31 -20.58
N LEU A 309 7.47 -5.02 -19.35
CA LEU A 309 6.86 -4.01 -18.50
C LEU A 309 7.48 -2.63 -18.77
N LYS A 310 6.76 -1.57 -18.40
CA LYS A 310 7.30 -0.20 -18.35
C LYS A 310 7.61 0.23 -16.92
N VAL A 311 8.38 1.30 -16.77
CA VAL A 311 8.70 1.94 -15.50
C VAL A 311 8.58 3.45 -15.66
N TYR A 312 7.96 4.13 -14.70
CA TYR A 312 8.24 5.55 -14.49
C TYR A 312 8.85 5.73 -13.10
N LEU A 313 9.76 6.70 -13.02
CA LEU A 313 10.48 7.01 -11.78
C LEU A 313 9.70 8.06 -11.03
N ASP A 314 9.61 7.92 -9.72
CA ASP A 314 8.90 8.84 -8.84
C ASP A 314 9.87 9.40 -7.80
N ARG A 315 10.12 10.71 -7.85
CA ARG A 315 10.89 11.38 -6.79
C ARG A 315 9.98 11.50 -5.58
N HIS A 316 10.00 10.44 -4.78
CA HIS A 316 9.07 10.27 -3.67
C HIS A 316 9.46 11.09 -2.45
N ARG A 317 10.76 11.25 -2.22
CA ARG A 317 11.31 12.00 -1.08
C ARG A 317 12.59 12.72 -1.46
N PRO A 318 12.89 13.91 -0.89
CA PRO A 318 14.23 14.48 -0.96
C PRO A 318 15.25 13.61 -0.20
N LEU A 319 14.86 13.14 0.99
CA LEU A 319 15.68 12.38 1.93
C LEU A 319 14.89 11.18 2.45
N SER A 320 15.56 10.10 2.85
CA SER A 320 14.88 8.86 3.26
C SER A 320 14.03 9.01 4.53
N GLY A 321 14.33 10.05 5.33
CA GLY A 321 13.64 10.38 6.57
C GLY A 321 12.18 10.81 6.43
N GLY A 322 11.70 11.17 5.23
CA GLY A 322 10.29 11.51 5.03
C GLY A 322 10.01 12.28 3.75
N GLN A 323 8.72 12.38 3.41
CA GLN A 323 8.22 13.27 2.35
C GLN A 323 8.40 14.74 2.74
N SER A 324 8.25 15.64 1.76
CA SER A 324 8.32 17.09 1.95
C SER A 324 7.14 17.80 1.28
N GLU A 325 6.62 18.83 1.95
CA GLU A 325 5.57 19.72 1.42
C GLU A 325 5.92 20.30 0.04
N LEU A 326 7.19 20.71 -0.12
CA LEU A 326 7.74 21.30 -1.34
C LEU A 326 8.75 20.34 -1.99
N TRP A 327 9.12 20.61 -3.24
CA TRP A 327 10.07 19.81 -4.01
C TRP A 327 11.53 19.95 -3.55
N TYR A 328 11.81 20.77 -2.53
CA TYR A 328 13.15 21.02 -2.01
C TYR A 328 13.21 21.05 -0.48
N VAL A 329 14.41 20.78 0.03
CA VAL A 329 14.83 20.95 1.43
C VAL A 329 16.24 21.55 1.44
N ASP A 330 16.79 21.88 2.60
CA ASP A 330 18.12 22.52 2.67
C ASP A 330 19.25 21.63 2.10
N GLU A 331 19.15 20.31 2.27
CA GLU A 331 20.12 19.33 1.76
C GLU A 331 19.95 19.03 0.27
N VAL A 332 18.74 19.25 -0.27
CA VAL A 332 18.37 19.00 -1.66
C VAL A 332 17.56 20.19 -2.13
N ASP A 333 18.27 21.26 -2.49
CA ASP A 333 17.65 22.45 -3.06
C ASP A 333 17.03 22.17 -4.45
N GLU A 334 16.27 23.13 -4.98
CA GLU A 334 15.61 22.96 -6.29
C GLU A 334 16.62 22.67 -7.41
N ALA A 335 17.79 23.31 -7.38
CA ALA A 335 18.81 23.12 -8.41
C ALA A 335 19.33 21.67 -8.39
N LYS A 336 19.60 21.12 -7.20
CA LYS A 336 20.02 19.74 -7.02
C LYS A 336 18.93 18.74 -7.41
N TRP A 337 17.67 19.02 -7.06
CA TRP A 337 16.53 18.22 -7.49
C TRP A 337 16.41 18.14 -9.02
N ILE A 338 16.55 19.27 -9.71
CA ILE A 338 16.55 19.33 -11.18
C ILE A 338 17.78 18.62 -11.76
N GLU A 339 18.97 18.83 -11.20
CA GLU A 339 20.21 18.17 -11.65
C GLU A 339 20.09 16.65 -11.57
N ASP A 340 19.55 16.12 -10.47
CA ASP A 340 19.36 14.69 -10.26
C ASP A 340 18.33 14.09 -11.24
N TRP A 341 17.28 14.85 -11.54
CA TRP A 341 16.33 14.48 -12.58
C TRP A 341 16.98 14.43 -13.96
N GLN A 342 17.79 15.43 -14.33
CA GLN A 342 18.55 15.42 -15.58
C GLN A 342 19.56 14.28 -15.63
N PHE A 343 20.18 13.94 -14.50
CA PHE A 343 21.08 12.80 -14.37
C PHE A 343 20.37 11.49 -14.70
N LEU A 344 19.22 11.20 -14.09
CA LEU A 344 18.43 9.99 -14.37
C LEU A 344 17.90 9.97 -15.81
N ALA A 345 17.39 11.10 -16.29
CA ALA A 345 16.88 11.23 -17.65
C ALA A 345 17.97 10.99 -18.71
N LYS A 346 19.20 11.48 -18.45
CA LYS A 346 20.37 11.21 -19.28
C LYS A 346 20.84 9.77 -19.15
N ARG A 347 20.84 9.20 -17.94
CA ARG A 347 21.22 7.81 -17.67
C ARG A 347 20.37 6.87 -18.50
N TYR A 348 19.04 6.98 -18.44
CA TYR A 348 18.14 6.04 -19.11
C TYR A 348 17.70 6.49 -20.52
N LYS A 349 18.34 7.51 -21.09
CA LYS A 349 18.07 7.95 -22.47
C LYS A 349 18.34 6.81 -23.46
N GLY A 350 17.38 6.54 -24.34
CA GLY A 350 17.43 5.44 -25.30
C GLY A 350 16.96 4.09 -24.75
N ASN A 351 16.60 4.00 -23.47
CA ASN A 351 15.93 2.83 -22.90
C ASN A 351 14.41 3.10 -22.79
N PRO A 352 13.57 2.55 -23.69
CA PRO A 352 12.13 2.80 -23.70
C PRO A 352 11.37 2.06 -22.60
N THR A 353 12.05 1.30 -21.74
CA THR A 353 11.45 0.75 -20.52
C THR A 353 11.10 1.88 -19.55
N VAL A 354 11.96 2.89 -19.42
CA VAL A 354 11.69 4.06 -18.58
C VAL A 354 10.92 5.10 -19.39
N ILE A 355 9.63 5.27 -19.08
CA ILE A 355 8.70 6.04 -19.90
C ILE A 355 8.49 7.48 -19.42
N GLY A 356 8.88 7.82 -18.19
CA GLY A 356 8.66 9.16 -17.67
C GLY A 356 9.17 9.40 -16.26
N ALA A 357 8.95 10.64 -15.82
CA ALA A 357 9.31 11.18 -14.52
C ALA A 357 8.06 11.73 -13.81
N ASP A 358 7.76 11.18 -12.65
CA ASP A 358 6.81 11.69 -11.67
C ASP A 358 7.56 12.59 -10.70
N LEU A 359 7.40 13.90 -10.89
CA LEU A 359 8.42 14.90 -10.60
C LEU A 359 8.71 15.09 -9.10
N HIS A 360 7.67 15.03 -8.27
CA HIS A 360 7.72 15.14 -6.82
C HIS A 360 6.42 14.57 -6.25
N ASN A 361 6.53 13.61 -5.33
CA ASN A 361 5.39 12.99 -4.69
C ASN A 361 4.69 13.93 -3.70
N GLU A 362 3.39 14.06 -3.88
CA GLU A 362 2.43 14.71 -3.00
C GLU A 362 2.87 16.10 -2.53
N PRO A 363 3.06 17.10 -3.40
CA PRO A 363 3.18 18.47 -2.93
C PRO A 363 1.95 18.88 -2.09
N HIS A 364 2.17 19.45 -0.91
CA HIS A 364 1.10 19.77 0.05
C HIS A 364 1.49 20.93 0.97
N GLY A 365 0.59 21.34 1.88
CA GLY A 365 0.86 22.33 2.91
C GLY A 365 1.22 23.69 2.34
N LYS A 366 2.51 24.03 2.34
CA LYS A 366 2.99 25.29 1.74
C LYS A 366 2.93 25.32 0.21
N ALA A 367 2.85 24.19 -0.48
CA ALA A 367 2.72 24.20 -1.93
C ALA A 367 1.44 24.95 -2.35
N CYS A 368 1.51 25.71 -3.44
CA CYS A 368 0.35 26.33 -4.08
C CYS A 368 0.31 25.93 -5.56
N TRP A 369 -0.81 26.19 -6.23
CA TRP A 369 -0.95 26.03 -7.68
C TRP A 369 -1.39 27.34 -8.32
N GLY A 370 -0.54 27.97 -9.12
CA GLY A 370 -0.91 29.20 -9.83
C GLY A 370 -1.01 30.45 -8.94
N CYS A 371 -0.39 30.45 -7.76
CA CYS A 371 -0.32 31.65 -6.92
C CYS A 371 0.75 32.66 -7.40
N GLY A 372 1.66 32.25 -8.30
CA GLY A 372 2.68 33.12 -8.88
C GLY A 372 3.91 33.33 -8.00
N GLU A 373 3.99 32.69 -6.84
CA GLU A 373 5.14 32.73 -5.93
C GLU A 373 6.09 31.57 -6.28
N GLU A 374 7.19 31.86 -6.98
CA GLU A 374 8.08 30.83 -7.56
C GLU A 374 8.60 29.79 -6.56
N GLU A 375 8.76 30.18 -5.29
CA GLU A 375 9.27 29.35 -4.19
C GLU A 375 8.26 28.31 -3.70
N ARG A 376 6.97 28.47 -4.00
CA ARG A 376 5.92 27.55 -3.54
C ARG A 376 4.91 27.15 -4.59
N ASP A 377 4.92 27.77 -5.75
CA ASP A 377 4.05 27.43 -6.86
C ASP A 377 4.54 26.18 -7.58
N TRP A 378 3.94 25.05 -7.20
CA TRP A 378 4.25 23.74 -7.75
C TRP A 378 4.08 23.70 -9.27
N ARG A 379 3.10 24.42 -9.82
CA ARG A 379 2.87 24.48 -11.27
C ARG A 379 4.04 25.15 -11.99
N LEU A 380 4.63 26.20 -11.41
CA LEU A 380 5.86 26.83 -11.95
C LEU A 380 7.08 25.90 -11.80
N ALA A 381 7.24 25.23 -10.66
CA ALA A 381 8.35 24.30 -10.43
C ALA A 381 8.32 23.07 -11.35
N ALA A 382 7.13 22.50 -11.57
CA ALA A 382 6.90 21.39 -12.49
C ALA A 382 7.29 21.76 -13.93
N GLU A 383 7.00 22.99 -14.38
CA GLU A 383 7.47 23.48 -15.68
C GLU A 383 8.99 23.58 -15.74
N ARG A 384 9.63 24.16 -14.71
CA ARG A 384 11.10 24.30 -14.68
C ARG A 384 11.78 22.94 -14.76
N CYS A 385 11.37 22.01 -13.89
CA CYS A 385 11.95 20.67 -13.84
C CYS A 385 11.63 19.84 -15.10
N GLY A 386 10.36 19.80 -15.53
CA GLY A 386 9.96 19.06 -16.73
C GLY A 386 10.68 19.54 -17.99
N ASN A 387 10.84 20.87 -18.15
CA ASN A 387 11.59 21.43 -19.27
C ASN A 387 13.09 21.10 -19.19
N ALA A 388 13.69 21.15 -18.00
CA ALA A 388 15.09 20.76 -17.81
C ALA A 388 15.32 19.27 -18.13
N ILE A 389 14.40 18.38 -17.75
CA ILE A 389 14.44 16.96 -18.15
C ILE A 389 14.40 16.83 -19.68
N HIS A 390 13.53 17.58 -20.35
CA HIS A 390 13.40 17.52 -21.82
C HIS A 390 14.61 18.05 -22.59
N GLU A 391 15.45 18.91 -22.00
CA GLU A 391 16.73 19.30 -22.60
C GLU A 391 17.67 18.10 -22.79
N VAL A 392 17.59 17.10 -21.90
CA VAL A 392 18.43 15.89 -21.97
C VAL A 392 17.70 14.70 -22.57
N ASN A 393 16.41 14.54 -22.30
CA ASN A 393 15.59 13.44 -22.80
C ASN A 393 14.16 13.91 -23.15
N PRO A 394 13.93 14.35 -24.41
CA PRO A 394 12.63 14.89 -24.83
C PRO A 394 11.54 13.80 -25.00
N ASP A 395 11.90 12.52 -24.89
CA ASP A 395 10.98 11.42 -25.14
C ASP A 395 10.15 11.03 -23.91
N TRP A 396 10.61 11.39 -22.71
CA TRP A 396 9.94 11.08 -21.45
C TRP A 396 8.62 11.83 -21.28
N LEU A 397 7.61 11.11 -20.78
CA LEU A 397 6.43 11.72 -20.18
C LEU A 397 6.83 12.46 -18.90
N ILE A 398 6.21 13.62 -18.68
CA ILE A 398 6.32 14.38 -17.44
C ILE A 398 4.99 14.23 -16.71
N ILE A 399 5.04 13.57 -15.58
CA ILE A 399 3.89 13.29 -14.72
C ILE A 399 3.90 14.34 -13.61
N VAL A 400 2.80 15.08 -13.49
CA VAL A 400 2.67 16.19 -12.54
C VAL A 400 1.49 15.94 -11.61
N GLU A 401 1.79 15.65 -10.35
CA GLU A 401 0.81 15.51 -9.29
C GLU A 401 0.10 16.83 -8.94
N GLY A 402 -1.05 16.75 -8.26
CA GLY A 402 -1.75 17.91 -7.71
C GLY A 402 -1.22 18.37 -6.35
N ASN A 403 -1.93 19.30 -5.69
CA ASN A 403 -1.66 19.68 -4.30
C ASN A 403 -2.96 19.99 -3.51
N ASP A 404 -2.86 20.08 -2.20
CA ASP A 404 -4.01 20.33 -1.32
C ASP A 404 -4.57 21.76 -1.37
N HIS A 405 -3.80 22.76 -1.82
CA HIS A 405 -4.17 24.18 -1.81
C HIS A 405 -5.51 24.48 -2.53
N TYR A 406 -5.77 23.83 -3.67
CA TYR A 406 -7.03 23.95 -4.43
C TYR A 406 -7.90 22.69 -4.36
N GLY A 407 -7.52 21.68 -3.57
CA GLY A 407 -8.20 20.39 -3.57
C GLY A 407 -7.80 19.48 -4.74
N MET A 408 -6.49 19.29 -4.91
CA MET A 408 -5.79 18.44 -5.90
C MET A 408 -5.48 19.10 -7.25
N LEU A 409 -6.16 18.73 -8.34
CA LEU A 409 -5.86 19.19 -9.71
C LEU A 409 -6.84 20.27 -10.24
N LYS A 410 -7.61 20.89 -9.34
CA LYS A 410 -8.64 21.88 -9.70
C LYS A 410 -8.07 23.12 -10.40
N GLY A 411 -6.82 23.48 -10.12
CA GLY A 411 -6.14 24.62 -10.72
C GLY A 411 -5.74 24.44 -12.19
N VAL A 412 -5.77 23.21 -12.74
CA VAL A 412 -5.28 22.91 -14.10
C VAL A 412 -6.02 23.70 -15.19
N LYS A 413 -7.34 23.89 -15.05
CA LYS A 413 -8.14 24.62 -16.05
C LYS A 413 -7.72 26.07 -16.25
N GLU A 414 -7.37 26.75 -15.15
CA GLU A 414 -6.99 28.16 -15.15
C GLU A 414 -5.48 28.35 -15.33
N PHE A 415 -4.70 27.50 -14.67
CA PHE A 415 -3.24 27.56 -14.62
C PHE A 415 -2.63 26.23 -15.06
N PRO A 416 -2.71 25.86 -16.36
CA PRO A 416 -2.10 24.62 -16.82
C PRO A 416 -0.57 24.68 -16.72
N VAL A 417 0.04 23.51 -16.53
CA VAL A 417 1.48 23.31 -16.76
C VAL A 417 1.75 23.35 -18.26
N ARG A 418 2.81 24.05 -18.66
CA ARG A 418 3.22 24.26 -20.04
C ARG A 418 4.66 23.81 -20.22
N LEU A 419 4.82 22.67 -20.89
CA LEU A 419 6.11 22.15 -21.30
C LEU A 419 6.48 22.70 -22.68
N ASN A 420 7.77 22.90 -22.92
CA ASN A 420 8.32 23.29 -24.22
C ASN A 420 8.15 22.17 -25.25
N THR A 421 8.24 20.91 -24.81
CA THR A 421 7.97 19.74 -25.65
C THR A 421 6.48 19.41 -25.59
N PRO A 422 5.75 19.47 -26.73
CA PRO A 422 4.34 19.15 -26.75
C PRO A 422 4.11 17.64 -26.55
N ASN A 423 2.88 17.26 -26.19
CA ASN A 423 2.43 15.87 -26.15
C ASN A 423 3.20 14.96 -25.16
N LYS A 424 3.66 15.53 -24.03
CA LYS A 424 4.41 14.80 -22.98
C LYS A 424 3.86 14.95 -21.57
N LEU A 425 2.91 15.84 -21.35
CA LEU A 425 2.33 16.10 -20.03
C LEU A 425 1.24 15.08 -19.68
N VAL A 426 1.33 14.51 -18.49
CA VAL A 426 0.29 13.70 -17.83
C VAL A 426 0.04 14.31 -16.45
N TYR A 427 -1.21 14.54 -16.08
CA TYR A 427 -1.52 14.95 -14.70
C TYR A 427 -1.72 13.72 -13.83
N SER A 428 -1.31 13.81 -12.57
CA SER A 428 -1.44 12.72 -11.60
C SER A 428 -2.22 13.15 -10.36
N ALA A 429 -3.01 12.23 -9.82
CA ALA A 429 -3.82 12.41 -8.62
C ALA A 429 -3.70 11.19 -7.72
N HIS A 430 -3.78 11.38 -6.40
CA HIS A 430 -3.84 10.30 -5.42
C HIS A 430 -5.22 10.30 -4.76
N ASP A 431 -5.82 9.12 -4.59
CA ASP A 431 -7.12 8.95 -3.93
C ASP A 431 -7.06 7.73 -3.01
N TYR A 432 -7.51 7.87 -1.77
CA TYR A 432 -7.41 6.82 -0.77
C TYR A 432 -8.74 6.59 -0.05
N ASP A 433 -8.88 5.39 0.50
CA ASP A 433 -10.04 5.03 1.31
C ASP A 433 -10.02 5.71 2.69
N LYS A 434 -11.10 5.47 3.46
CA LYS A 434 -11.28 6.04 4.80
C LYS A 434 -10.23 5.61 5.84
N ASN A 435 -9.44 4.56 5.60
CA ASN A 435 -8.46 4.06 6.57
C ASN A 435 -7.16 4.87 6.51
N VAL A 436 -6.82 5.42 5.34
CA VAL A 436 -5.72 6.38 5.21
C VAL A 436 -6.18 7.73 5.77
N HIS A 437 -7.34 8.22 5.34
CA HIS A 437 -7.95 9.41 5.92
C HIS A 437 -9.48 9.44 5.80
N MET A 438 -10.17 9.56 6.93
CA MET A 438 -11.64 9.62 6.96
C MET A 438 -12.15 10.98 6.48
N GLN A 439 -12.57 11.03 5.22
CA GLN A 439 -13.22 12.18 4.59
C GLN A 439 -14.75 12.17 4.79
N ASP A 440 -15.39 13.34 4.70
CA ASP A 440 -16.83 13.45 4.98
C ASP A 440 -17.71 12.72 3.96
N TRP A 441 -17.27 12.60 2.70
CA TRP A 441 -18.01 11.89 1.65
C TRP A 441 -18.19 10.40 1.91
N PHE A 442 -17.38 9.78 2.78
CA PHE A 442 -17.57 8.39 3.21
C PHE A 442 -18.72 8.21 4.21
N LYS A 443 -19.25 9.31 4.77
CA LYS A 443 -20.33 9.31 5.77
C LYS A 443 -21.70 9.62 5.15
N GLU A 444 -21.73 10.04 3.90
CA GLU A 444 -22.96 10.38 3.19
C GLU A 444 -23.81 9.14 2.93
N ALA A 445 -25.14 9.31 2.97
CA ALA A 445 -26.08 8.19 2.89
C ALA A 445 -26.12 7.52 1.51
N ASP A 446 -25.71 8.24 0.47
CA ASP A 446 -25.64 7.78 -0.91
C ASP A 446 -24.26 7.26 -1.31
N PHE A 447 -23.31 7.13 -0.38
CA PHE A 447 -22.04 6.47 -0.65
C PHE A 447 -22.24 4.99 -1.11
N PRO A 448 -21.59 4.53 -2.20
CA PRO A 448 -20.49 5.18 -2.93
C PRO A 448 -20.90 6.01 -4.15
N ASP A 449 -22.19 6.14 -4.44
CA ASP A 449 -22.70 6.77 -5.67
C ASP A 449 -22.43 8.29 -5.73
N ASN A 450 -22.09 8.89 -4.58
CA ASN A 450 -21.64 10.28 -4.48
C ASN A 450 -20.20 10.52 -4.95
N MET A 451 -19.39 9.47 -5.15
CA MET A 451 -17.97 9.61 -5.45
C MET A 451 -17.67 10.14 -6.87
N PRO A 452 -18.33 9.70 -7.96
CA PRO A 452 -18.00 10.16 -9.31
C PRO A 452 -18.04 11.69 -9.49
N PRO A 453 -19.04 12.43 -8.98
CA PRO A 453 -19.01 13.90 -9.02
C PRO A 453 -17.85 14.53 -8.23
N ILE A 454 -17.39 13.90 -7.15
CA ILE A 454 -16.25 14.37 -6.34
C ILE A 454 -14.94 14.17 -7.12
N TRP A 455 -14.77 13.01 -7.74
CA TRP A 455 -13.63 12.74 -8.61
C TRP A 455 -13.63 13.67 -9.82
N ASP A 456 -14.79 13.90 -10.46
CA ASP A 456 -14.96 14.88 -11.53
C ASP A 456 -14.48 16.27 -11.13
N ASP A 457 -14.92 16.78 -9.97
CA ASP A 457 -14.53 18.10 -9.47
C ASP A 457 -13.02 18.20 -9.23
N LYS A 458 -12.39 17.16 -8.68
CA LYS A 458 -10.98 17.19 -8.27
C LYS A 458 -10.00 16.96 -9.42
N TRP A 459 -10.32 16.06 -10.36
CA TRP A 459 -9.39 15.62 -11.42
C TRP A 459 -10.08 15.03 -12.66
N GLY A 460 -11.21 14.36 -12.52
CA GLY A 460 -11.91 13.67 -13.62
C GLY A 460 -12.35 14.59 -14.77
N TYR A 461 -12.62 15.86 -14.47
CA TYR A 461 -12.93 16.87 -15.50
C TYR A 461 -11.82 17.01 -16.55
N ILE A 462 -10.55 16.77 -16.18
CA ILE A 462 -9.41 16.89 -17.10
C ILE A 462 -9.54 15.89 -18.25
N VAL A 463 -9.99 14.67 -17.93
CA VAL A 463 -10.24 13.62 -18.93
C VAL A 463 -11.53 13.89 -19.69
N LYS A 464 -12.62 14.20 -18.98
CA LYS A 464 -13.95 14.43 -19.59
C LYS A 464 -14.01 15.63 -20.53
N GLU A 465 -13.19 16.65 -20.27
CA GLU A 465 -13.05 17.84 -21.14
C GLU A 465 -11.92 17.69 -22.17
N ASP A 466 -11.30 16.49 -22.31
CA ASP A 466 -10.23 16.18 -23.26
C ASP A 466 -8.98 17.08 -23.13
N ILE A 467 -8.66 17.52 -21.90
CA ILE A 467 -7.54 18.45 -21.62
C ILE A 467 -6.19 17.73 -21.70
N ALA A 468 -6.03 16.63 -20.96
CA ALA A 468 -4.80 15.85 -20.87
C ALA A 468 -5.07 14.47 -20.24
N PRO A 469 -4.16 13.49 -20.37
CA PRO A 469 -4.31 12.23 -19.66
C PRO A 469 -4.21 12.43 -18.15
N VAL A 470 -4.99 11.64 -17.40
CA VAL A 470 -4.91 11.56 -15.95
C VAL A 470 -4.43 10.17 -15.54
N LEU A 471 -3.48 10.14 -14.62
CA LEU A 471 -2.97 8.97 -13.94
C LEU A 471 -3.35 9.04 -12.46
N ILE A 472 -4.04 8.02 -11.93
CA ILE A 472 -4.14 7.85 -10.48
C ILE A 472 -2.85 7.16 -10.03
N GLY A 473 -1.85 7.97 -9.65
CA GLY A 473 -0.49 7.53 -9.33
C GLY A 473 -0.40 6.70 -8.04
N GLU A 474 -1.35 6.92 -7.14
CA GLU A 474 -1.55 6.11 -5.95
C GLU A 474 -3.02 6.00 -5.58
N PHE A 475 -3.42 4.79 -5.24
CA PHE A 475 -4.65 4.47 -4.54
C PHE A 475 -4.49 3.09 -3.91
N GLY A 476 -4.99 2.92 -2.69
CA GLY A 476 -4.76 1.71 -1.91
C GLY A 476 -5.84 1.52 -0.84
N SER A 477 -6.02 0.29 -0.41
CA SER A 477 -7.00 -0.05 0.63
C SER A 477 -6.66 -1.36 1.33
N LEU A 478 -6.89 -1.39 2.65
CA LEU A 478 -6.80 -2.60 3.46
C LEU A 478 -7.95 -3.57 3.21
N LEU A 479 -9.06 -3.11 2.63
CA LEU A 479 -10.29 -3.89 2.45
C LEU A 479 -10.84 -4.45 3.78
N ARG A 480 -10.81 -3.64 4.85
CA ARG A 480 -11.23 -4.03 6.20
C ARG A 480 -12.74 -4.29 6.28
N ASP A 481 -13.52 -3.51 5.55
CA ASP A 481 -14.98 -3.62 5.56
C ASP A 481 -15.62 -3.33 4.19
N ALA A 482 -16.95 -3.41 4.15
CA ALA A 482 -17.73 -3.22 2.92
C ALA A 482 -17.59 -1.82 2.31
N THR A 483 -17.30 -0.80 3.11
CA THR A 483 -17.10 0.59 2.65
C THR A 483 -15.86 0.68 1.78
N ASP A 484 -14.78 0.04 2.24
CA ASP A 484 -13.49 0.00 1.53
C ASP A 484 -13.62 -0.75 0.19
N VAL A 485 -14.32 -1.89 0.21
CA VAL A 485 -14.61 -2.68 -0.99
C VAL A 485 -15.46 -1.87 -1.98
N LYS A 486 -16.49 -1.16 -1.50
CA LYS A 486 -17.34 -0.30 -2.31
C LYS A 486 -16.57 0.86 -2.94
N TRP A 487 -15.72 1.55 -2.15
CA TRP A 487 -14.87 2.62 -2.65
C TRP A 487 -13.94 2.11 -3.76
N LEU A 488 -13.17 1.04 -3.49
CA LEU A 488 -12.18 0.53 -4.44
C LEU A 488 -12.84 0.04 -5.74
N SER A 489 -13.96 -0.68 -5.63
CA SER A 489 -14.69 -1.17 -6.80
C SER A 489 -15.23 -0.01 -7.63
N ASN A 490 -15.84 0.98 -6.98
CA ASN A 490 -16.41 2.15 -7.66
C ASN A 490 -15.32 3.01 -8.34
N LEU A 491 -14.16 3.17 -7.70
CA LEU A 491 -13.04 3.90 -8.29
C LEU A 491 -12.48 3.16 -9.51
N ILE A 492 -12.33 1.84 -9.45
CA ILE A 492 -11.90 1.02 -10.60
C ILE A 492 -12.89 1.12 -11.77
N ASP A 493 -14.19 1.02 -11.49
CA ASP A 493 -15.22 1.14 -12.52
C ASP A 493 -15.21 2.53 -13.15
N TYR A 494 -15.16 3.59 -12.33
CA TYR A 494 -15.05 4.97 -12.81
C TYR A 494 -13.80 5.19 -13.67
N MET A 495 -12.63 4.73 -13.22
CA MET A 495 -11.38 4.89 -13.98
C MET A 495 -11.46 4.14 -15.31
N LYS A 496 -12.02 2.94 -15.33
CA LYS A 496 -12.19 2.16 -16.55
C LYS A 496 -13.15 2.83 -17.54
N GLU A 497 -14.29 3.32 -17.08
CA GLU A 497 -15.28 4.00 -17.92
C GLU A 497 -14.75 5.28 -18.57
N ASN A 498 -13.81 5.95 -17.89
CA ASN A 498 -13.22 7.20 -18.36
C ASN A 498 -11.80 7.01 -18.95
N GLU A 499 -11.32 5.79 -19.18
CA GLU A 499 -9.98 5.51 -19.72
C GLU A 499 -8.84 6.19 -18.90
N VAL A 500 -8.99 6.23 -17.57
CA VAL A 500 -8.02 6.83 -16.63
C VAL A 500 -6.91 5.82 -16.35
N HIS A 501 -5.66 6.29 -16.43
CA HIS A 501 -4.47 5.50 -16.11
C HIS A 501 -4.36 5.28 -14.60
N TRP A 502 -3.75 4.19 -14.13
CA TRP A 502 -3.60 3.97 -12.70
C TRP A 502 -2.41 3.13 -12.29
N THR A 503 -1.94 3.38 -11.07
CA THR A 503 -0.90 2.62 -10.38
C THR A 503 -1.37 2.36 -8.95
N PHE A 504 -1.58 1.08 -8.62
CA PHE A 504 -2.10 0.72 -7.30
C PHE A 504 -0.98 0.76 -6.27
N TRP A 505 -1.27 1.37 -5.11
CA TRP A 505 -0.43 1.34 -3.93
C TRP A 505 -0.86 0.16 -3.04
N CYS A 506 -0.09 -0.93 -2.97
CA CYS A 506 1.22 -1.16 -3.60
C CYS A 506 1.45 -2.67 -3.86
N LEU A 507 2.61 -3.02 -4.43
CA LEU A 507 3.05 -4.42 -4.48
C LEU A 507 3.33 -4.96 -3.06
N ASN A 508 3.90 -4.13 -2.21
CA ASN A 508 4.48 -4.47 -0.92
C ASN A 508 3.40 -4.80 0.14
N PRO A 509 3.58 -5.82 0.99
CA PRO A 509 2.68 -6.06 2.10
C PRO A 509 2.83 -5.05 3.25
N ASN A 510 3.97 -4.36 3.36
CA ASN A 510 4.37 -3.61 4.54
C ASN A 510 4.07 -2.10 4.49
N SER A 511 3.09 -1.67 3.71
CA SER A 511 2.43 -0.37 3.95
C SER A 511 1.41 -0.55 5.07
N GLY A 512 1.52 0.24 6.14
CA GLY A 512 0.75 0.05 7.37
C GLY A 512 -0.74 0.41 7.27
N ASP A 513 -1.10 1.24 6.29
CA ASP A 513 -2.42 1.83 6.09
C ASP A 513 -3.15 1.32 4.85
N THR A 514 -2.46 0.62 3.94
CA THR A 514 -3.10 -0.02 2.76
C THR A 514 -2.77 -1.50 2.60
N GLU A 515 -1.65 -1.98 3.16
CA GLU A 515 -0.98 -3.21 2.74
C GLU A 515 -0.79 -3.22 1.20
N GLY A 516 -0.60 -4.38 0.58
CA GLY A 516 -0.44 -4.46 -0.87
C GLY A 516 -1.04 -5.70 -1.50
N ILE A 517 -0.61 -5.96 -2.74
CA ILE A 517 -0.98 -7.14 -3.51
C ILE A 517 -0.33 -8.39 -2.96
N LEU A 518 0.87 -8.30 -2.38
CA LEU A 518 1.49 -9.42 -1.70
C LEU A 518 1.02 -9.53 -0.25
N GLY A 519 1.00 -10.75 0.27
CA GLY A 519 0.98 -11.03 1.70
C GLY A 519 2.35 -10.88 2.34
N TYR A 520 2.40 -10.90 3.68
CA TYR A 520 3.64 -10.71 4.47
C TYR A 520 4.72 -11.78 4.25
N ASP A 521 4.39 -12.88 3.56
CA ASP A 521 5.37 -13.85 3.08
C ASP A 521 6.16 -13.39 1.83
N TRP A 522 5.85 -12.18 1.31
CA TRP A 522 6.45 -11.56 0.12
C TRP A 522 6.34 -12.44 -1.14
N LYS A 523 5.35 -13.34 -1.19
CA LYS A 523 5.20 -14.32 -2.26
C LYS A 523 3.75 -14.57 -2.65
N THR A 524 2.86 -14.72 -1.67
CA THR A 524 1.45 -15.04 -1.92
C THR A 524 0.69 -13.80 -2.33
N VAL A 525 -0.04 -13.87 -3.44
CA VAL A 525 -0.89 -12.78 -3.93
C VAL A 525 -2.22 -12.77 -3.16
N ASN A 526 -2.62 -11.60 -2.68
CA ASN A 526 -3.95 -11.34 -2.14
C ASN A 526 -4.98 -11.30 -3.29
N THR A 527 -5.54 -12.47 -3.59
CA THR A 527 -6.46 -12.66 -4.72
C THR A 527 -7.78 -11.88 -4.59
N LYS A 528 -8.21 -11.55 -3.36
CA LYS A 528 -9.39 -10.71 -3.14
C LYS A 528 -9.13 -9.28 -3.61
N LYS A 529 -8.00 -8.70 -3.18
CA LYS A 529 -7.59 -7.34 -3.57
C LYS A 529 -7.31 -7.26 -5.07
N ASP A 530 -6.52 -8.22 -5.58
CA ASP A 530 -6.20 -8.33 -7.01
C ASP A 530 -7.44 -8.52 -7.89
N GLY A 531 -8.42 -9.28 -7.41
CA GLY A 531 -9.70 -9.53 -8.08
C GLY A 531 -10.51 -8.26 -8.32
N ILE A 532 -10.53 -7.32 -7.37
CA ILE A 532 -11.24 -6.03 -7.51
C ILE A 532 -10.58 -5.16 -8.57
N LEU A 533 -9.26 -5.23 -8.73
CA LEU A 533 -8.50 -4.43 -9.71
C LEU A 533 -8.59 -4.99 -11.14
N THR A 534 -8.93 -6.27 -11.28
CA THR A 534 -8.94 -7.00 -12.57
C THR A 534 -9.71 -6.29 -13.69
N PRO A 535 -10.91 -5.70 -13.46
CA PRO A 535 -11.65 -5.01 -14.52
C PRO A 535 -10.90 -3.86 -15.20
N GLY A 536 -9.95 -3.23 -14.51
CA GLY A 536 -9.16 -2.09 -15.01
C GLY A 536 -7.78 -2.46 -15.57
N LYS A 537 -7.40 -3.74 -15.61
CA LYS A 537 -6.06 -4.18 -16.07
C LYS A 537 -5.97 -4.23 -17.60
N ALA A 538 -4.82 -3.83 -18.14
CA ALA A 538 -4.49 -3.89 -19.56
C ALA A 538 -3.08 -4.48 -19.78
N PRO A 539 -2.91 -5.82 -19.68
CA PRO A 539 -1.58 -6.46 -19.69
C PRO A 539 -0.76 -6.22 -20.97
N ASN A 540 -1.43 -5.95 -22.09
CA ASN A 540 -0.79 -5.65 -23.38
C ASN A 540 -0.74 -4.15 -23.69
N PHE A 541 -1.06 -3.29 -22.71
CA PHE A 541 -1.16 -1.84 -22.80
C PHE A 541 -2.23 -1.28 -23.72
N LEU A 542 -2.68 -1.97 -24.77
CA LEU A 542 -3.59 -1.40 -25.75
C LEU A 542 -5.06 -1.45 -25.28
N LEU A 543 -5.78 -0.35 -25.50
CA LEU A 543 -7.24 -0.25 -25.35
C LEU A 543 -7.98 -0.63 -26.64
#